data_AF-A0A838GD15-F1
#
_entry.id   AF-A0A838GD15-F1
#
_cell.length_a   1.000
_cell.length_b   1.000
_cell.length_c   1.000
_cell.angle_alpha   90.00
_cell.angle_beta   90.00
_cell.angle_gamma   90.00
#
_symmetry.space_group_name_H-M   'P 1'
#
loop_
_entity.id
_entity.type
_entity.pdbx_description
1 polymer ?
#
loop_
_entity_poly.entity_id
_entity_poly.type
_entity_poly.pdbx_seq_one_letter_code
_entity_poly.pdbx_strand_id
1 'polypeptide(L)'
;MAKYDLDFIAEWESAMRFDTVDDGVQVIPGSIFGKVLAAVPYEGGRFPYSPLRPMLIVFGPGQIGETGQFGSQSVAVARVLARLIGEDAEVETCGADGVETCLVRDIPKIWWLSAVYVDAVDPVLDAAKAGGDPRALQQIVARLREPDGCPWDRKQTHQSLRKSMVDETYEIVDAIDSGDTAHLAEELGDMLLLIMMQAQIAHEAGEFSIEDVYRGIAAKIVGRHPHVFGDAVVDTEADLSGIWSEAKAKEKAVTGDRGGKDIDGEPFSMPALERATRVLKKHPVVVDDDTTELLRLVSKIVASGEDPDAVLRQQLREHVARQS
;
A
#
# COMPACT_ATOMS: atom_id res chain seq x y z
N MET A 1 12.23 6.53 -31.47
CA MET A 1 12.38 7.80 -30.73
C MET A 1 11.96 8.91 -31.67
N ALA A 2 10.88 9.64 -31.37
CA ALA A 2 10.68 10.93 -32.02
C ALA A 2 11.88 11.80 -31.64
N LYS A 3 12.58 12.33 -32.64
CA LYS A 3 13.72 13.21 -32.44
C LYS A 3 13.13 14.54 -31.99
N TYR A 4 13.09 14.78 -30.68
CA TYR A 4 12.72 16.10 -30.15
C TYR A 4 13.69 17.11 -30.74
N ASP A 5 13.17 18.26 -31.15
CA ASP A 5 13.98 19.31 -31.73
C ASP A 5 14.95 19.82 -30.65
N LEU A 6 16.25 19.74 -30.91
CA LEU A 6 17.27 20.19 -29.95
C LEU A 6 17.19 21.70 -29.78
N ASP A 7 16.72 22.41 -30.80
CA ASP A 7 16.51 23.85 -30.75
C ASP A 7 15.38 24.21 -29.77
N PHE A 8 14.32 23.38 -29.71
CA PHE A 8 13.22 23.54 -28.75
C PHE A 8 13.67 23.35 -27.29
N ILE A 9 14.57 22.40 -27.02
CA ILE A 9 15.11 22.19 -25.67
C ILE A 9 16.02 23.34 -25.26
N ALA A 10 16.86 23.84 -26.18
CA ALA A 10 17.77 24.95 -25.92
C ALA A 10 17.02 26.28 -25.64
N GLU A 11 15.90 26.52 -26.32
CA GLU A 11 15.01 27.66 -26.01
C GLU A 11 14.48 27.58 -24.57
N TRP A 12 14.15 26.38 -24.11
CA TRP A 12 13.67 26.10 -22.75
C TRP A 12 14.74 26.32 -21.69
N GLU A 13 15.93 25.77 -21.90
CA GLU A 13 17.10 25.96 -21.03
C GLU A 13 17.40 27.46 -20.84
N SER A 14 17.29 28.23 -21.93
CA SER A 14 17.48 29.67 -21.89
C SER A 14 16.34 30.41 -21.17
N ALA A 15 15.07 30.06 -21.43
CA ALA A 15 13.92 30.74 -20.87
C ALA A 15 13.78 30.54 -19.35
N MET A 16 14.05 29.31 -18.89
CA MET A 16 13.92 28.93 -17.49
C MET A 16 15.23 28.94 -16.70
N ARG A 17 16.36 29.18 -17.38
CA ARG A 17 17.69 29.28 -16.77
C ARG A 17 18.13 27.98 -16.07
N PHE A 18 17.88 26.84 -16.70
CA PHE A 18 18.40 25.53 -16.29
C PHE A 18 19.09 24.85 -17.48
N ASP A 19 19.95 23.86 -17.23
CA ASP A 19 20.58 23.00 -18.24
C ASP A 19 20.07 21.57 -18.05
N THR A 20 19.51 20.97 -19.10
CA THR A 20 18.86 19.65 -18.98
C THR A 20 19.82 18.54 -18.56
N VAL A 21 21.10 18.65 -18.91
CA VAL A 21 22.14 17.66 -18.63
C VAL A 21 22.73 17.89 -17.25
N ASP A 22 23.17 19.11 -16.97
CA ASP A 22 23.86 19.47 -15.72
C ASP A 22 22.89 19.50 -14.52
N ASP A 23 21.65 19.94 -14.70
CA ASP A 23 20.62 19.95 -13.64
C ASP A 23 19.86 18.61 -13.56
N GLY A 24 20.22 17.64 -14.40
CA GLY A 24 19.65 16.30 -14.36
C GLY A 24 18.15 16.26 -14.68
N VAL A 25 17.65 17.17 -15.52
CA VAL A 25 16.26 17.20 -15.95
C VAL A 25 15.94 16.00 -16.85
N GLN A 26 14.79 15.38 -16.62
CA GLN A 26 14.32 14.25 -17.42
C GLN A 26 13.37 14.75 -18.49
N VAL A 27 13.74 14.60 -19.76
CA VAL A 27 12.86 14.95 -20.88
C VAL A 27 11.95 13.77 -21.20
N ILE A 28 10.64 13.94 -21.01
CA ILE A 28 9.64 12.87 -21.05
C ILE A 28 8.58 13.17 -22.12
N PRO A 29 8.32 12.26 -23.05
CA PRO A 29 7.19 12.40 -23.97
C PRO A 29 5.85 12.41 -23.22
N GLY A 30 5.00 13.41 -23.42
CA GLY A 30 3.65 13.47 -22.84
C GLY A 30 2.79 12.25 -23.17
N SER A 31 2.97 11.67 -24.35
CA SER A 31 2.33 10.39 -24.76
C SER A 31 2.77 9.17 -23.95
N ILE A 32 3.98 9.19 -23.37
CA ILE A 32 4.51 8.15 -22.49
C ILE A 32 4.06 8.47 -21.06
N PHE A 33 4.27 9.71 -20.61
CA PHE A 33 3.87 10.18 -19.29
C PHE A 33 2.37 10.03 -19.02
N GLY A 34 1.50 10.31 -20.00
CA GLY A 34 0.05 10.15 -19.84
C GLY A 34 -0.41 8.69 -19.69
N LYS A 35 0.38 7.71 -20.13
CA LYS A 35 0.07 6.28 -19.96
C LYS A 35 0.36 5.75 -18.55
N VAL A 36 0.96 6.59 -17.71
CA VAL A 36 1.42 6.27 -16.35
C VAL A 36 0.29 6.28 -15.34
N LEU A 37 -0.93 6.58 -15.77
CA LEU A 37 -2.15 6.46 -14.97
C LEU A 37 -2.37 5.08 -14.30
N ALA A 38 -1.63 4.04 -14.67
CA ALA A 38 -1.71 2.72 -14.02
C ALA A 38 -0.54 2.40 -13.07
N ALA A 39 0.53 3.19 -13.06
CA ALA A 39 1.74 2.94 -12.28
C ALA A 39 1.89 3.94 -11.13
N VAL A 40 2.44 3.51 -9.99
CA VAL A 40 2.80 4.44 -8.91
C VAL A 40 4.07 5.17 -9.30
N PRO A 41 4.14 6.51 -9.19
CA PRO A 41 5.26 7.27 -9.75
C PRO A 41 6.63 6.96 -9.15
N TYR A 42 6.67 6.24 -8.02
CA TYR A 42 7.86 5.86 -7.29
C TYR A 42 8.08 4.34 -7.27
N GLU A 43 7.67 3.63 -8.32
CA GLU A 43 7.70 2.15 -8.47
C GLU A 43 9.10 1.50 -8.53
N GLY A 44 10.06 1.92 -7.69
CA GLY A 44 11.32 1.20 -7.43
C GLY A 44 12.10 0.79 -8.68
N GLY A 45 12.18 1.69 -9.67
CA GLY A 45 12.94 1.46 -10.90
C GLY A 45 12.21 0.70 -12.03
N ARG A 46 10.91 0.40 -11.90
CA ARG A 46 10.08 -0.02 -13.06
C ARG A 46 9.52 1.14 -13.87
N PHE A 47 9.63 2.35 -13.31
CA PHE A 47 9.28 3.58 -13.99
C PHE A 47 10.51 4.11 -14.76
N PRO A 48 10.41 4.44 -16.07
CA PRO A 48 11.57 4.89 -16.85
C PRO A 48 12.10 6.28 -16.44
N TYR A 49 11.41 6.95 -15.50
CA TYR A 49 11.74 8.29 -15.00
C TYR A 49 11.57 8.30 -13.47
N SER A 50 12.21 9.23 -12.77
CA SER A 50 12.14 9.36 -11.30
C SER A 50 11.55 10.72 -10.94
N PRO A 51 10.42 10.82 -10.23
CA PRO A 51 9.85 12.11 -9.83
C PRO A 51 10.78 12.93 -8.91
N LEU A 52 11.82 12.31 -8.35
CA LEU A 52 12.86 12.96 -7.52
C LEU A 52 13.83 13.84 -8.32
N ARG A 53 13.73 13.83 -9.64
CA ARG A 53 14.49 14.69 -10.53
C ARG A 53 13.51 15.56 -11.32
N PRO A 54 13.87 16.80 -11.67
CA PRO A 54 13.01 17.64 -12.46
C PRO A 54 12.61 16.94 -13.77
N MET A 55 11.40 17.22 -14.23
CA MET A 55 10.82 16.59 -15.41
C MET A 55 10.36 17.67 -16.39
N LEU A 56 10.78 17.55 -17.64
CA LEU A 56 10.28 18.32 -18.76
C LEU A 56 9.39 17.41 -19.61
N ILE A 57 8.08 17.54 -19.46
CA ILE A 57 7.07 16.73 -20.16
C ILE A 57 6.71 17.42 -21.47
N VAL A 58 7.19 16.87 -22.59
CA VAL A 58 7.10 17.49 -23.92
C VAL A 58 5.95 16.92 -24.76
N PHE A 59 5.20 17.78 -25.42
CA PHE A 59 4.12 17.44 -26.36
C PHE A 59 4.59 17.65 -27.80
N GLY A 60 4.25 16.73 -28.71
CA GLY A 60 4.62 16.89 -30.12
C GLY A 60 3.74 17.92 -30.85
N PRO A 61 4.22 18.50 -31.98
CA PRO A 61 3.40 19.36 -32.83
C PRO A 61 2.14 18.63 -33.30
N GLY A 62 0.96 19.26 -33.17
CA GLY A 62 -0.33 18.69 -33.56
C GLY A 62 -0.91 17.62 -32.61
N GLN A 63 -0.30 17.39 -31.44
CA GLN A 63 -0.79 16.42 -30.44
C GLN A 63 -1.78 17.01 -29.42
N ILE A 64 -2.00 18.31 -29.49
CA ILE A 64 -2.96 19.08 -28.70
C ILE A 64 -3.90 19.64 -29.76
N GLY A 65 -5.13 19.14 -29.79
CA GLY A 65 -6.00 19.23 -30.96
C GLY A 65 -6.10 20.65 -31.52
N GLU A 66 -5.94 20.80 -32.84
CA GLU A 66 -6.26 22.06 -33.52
C GLU A 66 -7.75 22.35 -33.30
N THR A 67 -8.05 23.48 -32.66
CA THR A 67 -9.38 24.03 -32.39
C THR A 67 -10.30 23.18 -31.49
N GLY A 68 -10.35 23.55 -30.20
CA GLY A 68 -11.50 23.29 -29.33
C GLY A 68 -11.70 21.85 -28.84
N GLN A 69 -10.79 20.92 -29.16
CA GLN A 69 -10.77 19.58 -28.57
C GLN A 69 -9.56 19.43 -27.66
N PHE A 70 -9.81 19.22 -26.37
CA PHE A 70 -8.81 18.85 -25.37
C PHE A 70 -7.99 17.67 -25.90
N GLY A 71 -6.70 17.89 -26.17
CA GLY A 71 -5.81 16.81 -26.56
C GLY A 71 -5.86 15.73 -25.48
N SER A 72 -6.22 14.49 -25.83
CA SER A 72 -6.34 13.39 -24.86
C SER A 72 -5.07 13.18 -24.03
N GLN A 73 -3.92 13.67 -24.53
CA GLN A 73 -2.64 13.65 -23.85
C GLN A 73 -2.50 14.69 -22.74
N SER A 74 -2.90 15.95 -22.92
CA SER A 74 -2.79 16.97 -21.86
C SER A 74 -3.69 16.63 -20.68
N VAL A 75 -4.87 16.07 -20.95
CA VAL A 75 -5.76 15.49 -19.92
C VAL A 75 -5.09 14.35 -19.17
N ALA A 76 -4.43 13.44 -19.88
CA ALA A 76 -3.75 12.30 -19.26
C ALA A 76 -2.56 12.76 -18.40
N VAL A 77 -1.75 13.70 -18.90
CA VAL A 77 -0.63 14.31 -18.16
C VAL A 77 -1.15 15.02 -16.91
N ALA A 78 -2.19 15.86 -17.04
CA ALA A 78 -2.79 16.56 -15.90
C ALA A 78 -3.29 15.58 -14.83
N ARG A 79 -3.89 14.44 -15.21
CA ARG A 79 -4.30 13.43 -14.22
C ARG A 79 -3.14 12.73 -13.53
N VAL A 80 -2.03 12.48 -14.25
CA VAL A 80 -0.83 11.89 -13.64
C VAL A 80 -0.19 12.89 -12.69
N LEU A 81 -0.09 14.17 -13.09
CA LEU A 81 0.40 15.25 -12.23
C LEU A 81 -0.49 15.48 -11.01
N ALA A 82 -1.81 15.44 -11.18
CA ALA A 82 -2.74 15.60 -10.05
C ALA A 82 -2.57 14.51 -8.99
N ARG A 83 -2.08 13.32 -9.40
CA ARG A 83 -1.75 12.23 -8.48
C ARG A 83 -0.35 12.34 -7.88
N LEU A 84 0.56 13.02 -8.57
CA LEU A 84 1.96 13.20 -8.21
C LEU A 84 2.18 14.35 -7.24
N ILE A 85 1.50 15.47 -7.48
CA ILE A 85 1.74 16.75 -6.77
C ILE A 85 0.44 17.45 -6.34
N GLY A 86 -0.72 16.87 -6.66
CA GLY A 86 -2.03 17.47 -6.40
C GLY A 86 -2.56 18.32 -7.55
N GLU A 87 -3.89 18.46 -7.64
CA GLU A 87 -4.55 19.19 -8.73
C GLU A 87 -4.43 20.72 -8.62
N ASP A 88 -4.17 21.21 -7.39
CA ASP A 88 -3.95 22.61 -7.04
C ASP A 88 -2.47 22.99 -6.99
N ALA A 89 -1.56 22.08 -7.34
CA ALA A 89 -0.15 22.43 -7.46
C ALA A 89 0.10 23.32 -8.68
N GLU A 90 1.01 24.28 -8.50
CA GLU A 90 1.52 25.12 -9.58
C GLU A 90 2.61 24.37 -10.35
N VAL A 91 2.52 24.43 -11.68
CA VAL A 91 3.53 23.93 -12.61
C VAL A 91 3.81 24.99 -13.66
N GLU A 92 4.99 24.91 -14.26
CA GLU A 92 5.34 25.81 -15.34
C GLU A 92 5.03 25.17 -16.69
N THR A 93 4.45 25.96 -17.58
CA THR A 93 4.01 25.53 -18.90
C THR A 93 4.60 26.44 -19.95
N CYS A 94 4.90 25.90 -21.13
CA CYS A 94 5.46 26.68 -22.23
C CYS A 94 4.85 26.28 -23.56
N GLY A 95 4.79 27.23 -24.48
CA GLY A 95 4.50 27.03 -25.88
C GLY A 95 4.67 28.32 -26.67
N ALA A 96 3.90 28.50 -27.75
CA ALA A 96 4.13 29.60 -28.70
C ALA A 96 4.08 31.01 -28.07
N ASP A 97 3.35 31.18 -26.97
CA ASP A 97 3.13 32.47 -26.31
C ASP A 97 4.12 32.74 -25.14
N GLY A 98 5.06 31.80 -24.88
CA GLY A 98 6.06 31.91 -23.83
C GLY A 98 5.83 30.95 -22.66
N VAL A 99 6.40 31.28 -21.50
CA VAL A 99 6.35 30.49 -20.26
C VAL A 99 5.34 31.11 -19.30
N GLU A 100 4.42 30.29 -18.77
CA GLU A 100 3.44 30.69 -17.76
C GLU A 100 3.31 29.62 -16.66
N THR A 101 3.04 30.06 -15.44
CA THR A 101 2.65 29.18 -14.33
C THR A 101 1.15 28.93 -14.37
N CYS A 102 0.73 27.68 -14.19
CA CYS A 102 -0.68 27.32 -14.07
C CYS A 102 -0.89 26.22 -13.01
N LEU A 103 -2.14 26.03 -12.60
CA LEU A 103 -2.50 24.88 -11.77
C LEU A 103 -2.57 23.60 -12.61
N VAL A 104 -2.22 22.46 -12.01
CA VAL A 104 -2.28 21.16 -12.68
C VAL A 104 -3.66 20.88 -13.31
N ARG A 105 -4.76 21.24 -12.63
CA ARG A 105 -6.12 21.10 -13.16
C ARG A 105 -6.42 21.95 -14.41
N ASP A 106 -5.63 22.99 -14.64
CA ASP A 106 -5.82 23.95 -15.72
C ASP A 106 -4.99 23.61 -16.97
N ILE A 107 -3.98 22.73 -16.86
CA ILE A 107 -3.18 22.24 -17.99
C ILE A 107 -4.03 21.84 -19.21
N PRO A 108 -5.17 21.10 -19.08
CA PRO A 108 -5.96 20.72 -20.24
C PRO A 108 -6.54 21.91 -21.01
N LYS A 109 -6.71 23.08 -20.36
CA LYS A 109 -7.30 24.29 -20.94
C LYS A 109 -6.31 25.08 -21.81
N ILE A 110 -5.03 24.73 -21.77
CA ILE A 110 -3.95 25.44 -22.47
C ILE A 110 -3.81 24.86 -23.89
N TRP A 111 -4.33 25.59 -24.88
CA TRP A 111 -4.38 25.16 -26.28
C TRP A 111 -3.04 25.32 -27.02
N TRP A 112 -2.17 26.20 -26.53
CA TRP A 112 -0.83 26.46 -27.08
C TRP A 112 0.29 25.65 -26.39
N LEU A 113 -0.07 24.76 -25.45
CA LEU A 113 0.88 24.00 -24.64
C LEU A 113 1.87 23.23 -25.53
N SER A 114 3.14 23.23 -25.18
CA SER A 114 4.20 22.48 -25.88
C SER A 114 5.04 21.67 -24.91
N ALA A 115 5.19 22.14 -23.67
CA ALA A 115 5.76 21.35 -22.58
C ALA A 115 5.23 21.80 -21.21
N VAL A 116 5.32 20.90 -20.24
CA VAL A 116 5.10 21.17 -18.81
C VAL A 116 6.41 20.84 -18.09
N TYR A 117 6.94 21.79 -17.33
CA TYR A 117 8.02 21.55 -16.40
C TYR A 117 7.49 21.36 -15.00
N VAL A 118 8.03 20.34 -14.36
CA VAL A 118 7.73 19.97 -12.99
C VAL A 118 9.05 19.84 -12.28
N ASP A 119 9.24 20.63 -11.23
CA ASP A 119 10.42 20.54 -10.38
C ASP A 119 10.51 19.15 -9.72
N ALA A 120 11.68 18.81 -9.19
CA ALA A 120 11.84 17.59 -8.42
C ALA A 120 10.76 17.51 -7.32
N VAL A 121 9.96 16.46 -7.38
CA VAL A 121 8.91 16.21 -6.39
C VAL A 121 9.58 15.62 -5.16
N ASP A 122 9.83 16.46 -4.17
CA ASP A 122 10.34 16.03 -2.88
C ASP A 122 9.27 15.22 -2.14
N PRO A 123 9.46 13.90 -1.94
CA PRO A 123 8.51 13.05 -1.26
C PRO A 123 8.30 13.49 0.21
N VAL A 124 9.23 14.24 0.79
CA VAL A 124 9.09 14.82 2.14
C VAL A 124 8.14 16.02 2.13
N LEU A 125 8.20 16.88 1.11
CA LEU A 125 7.28 18.02 0.97
C LEU A 125 5.88 17.57 0.54
N ASP A 126 5.76 16.49 -0.24
CA ASP A 126 4.48 15.87 -0.56
C ASP A 126 3.90 15.19 0.69
N ALA A 127 4.67 14.39 1.43
CA ALA A 127 4.20 13.79 2.69
C ALA A 127 3.75 14.82 3.75
N ALA A 128 4.46 15.94 3.87
CA ALA A 128 4.11 17.02 4.79
C ALA A 128 2.88 17.83 4.35
N LYS A 129 2.55 17.85 3.05
CA LYS A 129 1.37 18.56 2.50
C LYS A 129 0.17 17.63 2.25
N ALA A 130 0.40 16.33 2.07
CA ALA A 130 -0.59 15.35 1.61
C ALA A 130 -1.61 14.93 2.67
N GLY A 131 -1.56 15.47 3.90
CA GLY A 131 -2.68 15.46 4.85
C GLY A 131 -3.41 14.13 4.99
N GLY A 132 -2.68 13.01 5.11
CA GLY A 132 -3.27 11.67 5.26
C GLY A 132 -3.51 10.88 3.97
N ASP A 133 -2.91 11.25 2.84
CA ASP A 133 -2.95 10.43 1.63
C ASP A 133 -2.19 9.10 1.82
N PRO A 134 -2.85 7.92 1.72
CA PRO A 134 -2.19 6.63 1.88
C PRO A 134 -1.09 6.36 0.84
N ARG A 135 -1.08 7.09 -0.28
CA ARG A 135 -0.02 6.99 -1.29
C ARG A 135 1.29 7.60 -0.81
N ALA A 136 1.25 8.66 0.01
CA ALA A 136 2.46 9.30 0.52
C ALA A 136 3.34 8.30 1.29
N LEU A 137 2.74 7.41 2.09
CA LEU A 137 3.48 6.37 2.80
C LEU A 137 4.20 5.40 1.84
N GLN A 138 3.53 4.98 0.77
CA GLN A 138 4.14 4.13 -0.26
C GLN A 138 5.35 4.84 -0.91
N GLN A 139 5.24 6.14 -1.19
CA GLN A 139 6.32 6.93 -1.77
C GLN A 139 7.51 7.06 -0.81
N ILE A 140 7.25 7.32 0.47
CA ILE A 140 8.29 7.38 1.51
C ILE A 140 9.04 6.05 1.58
N VAL A 141 8.31 4.93 1.65
CA VAL A 141 8.89 3.58 1.72
C VAL A 141 9.73 3.27 0.48
N ALA A 142 9.26 3.62 -0.72
CA ALA A 142 10.03 3.49 -1.95
C ALA A 142 11.32 4.33 -1.91
N ARG A 143 11.23 5.60 -1.50
CA ARG A 143 12.39 6.51 -1.37
C ARG A 143 13.43 5.99 -0.38
N LEU A 144 13.00 5.43 0.74
CA LEU A 144 13.89 4.83 1.74
C LEU A 144 14.68 3.64 1.16
N ARG A 145 14.13 2.96 0.16
CA ARG A 145 14.72 1.75 -0.43
C ARG A 145 15.46 1.96 -1.75
N GLU A 146 15.45 3.16 -2.32
CA GLU A 146 16.28 3.54 -3.47
C GLU A 146 17.79 3.34 -3.20
N PRO A 147 18.66 3.20 -4.21
CA PRO A 147 20.10 2.94 -4.02
C PRO A 147 20.82 3.92 -3.08
N ASP A 148 20.40 5.18 -3.07
CA ASP A 148 20.90 6.27 -2.23
C ASP A 148 20.04 6.51 -0.96
N GLY A 149 19.04 5.65 -0.73
CA GLY A 149 18.15 5.70 0.43
C GLY A 149 18.78 5.16 1.72
N CYS A 150 17.93 4.85 2.69
CA CYS A 150 18.36 4.37 4.00
C CYS A 150 19.03 2.99 3.90
N PRO A 151 20.30 2.84 4.31
CA PRO A 151 21.00 1.55 4.24
C PRO A 151 20.36 0.43 5.07
N TRP A 152 19.61 0.78 6.11
CA TRP A 152 18.91 -0.20 6.95
C TRP A 152 17.64 -0.71 6.27
N ASP A 153 16.81 0.21 5.74
CA ASP A 153 15.56 -0.15 5.05
C ASP A 153 15.82 -1.01 3.84
N ARG A 154 16.83 -0.65 3.03
CA ARG A 154 17.25 -1.43 1.84
C ARG A 154 17.64 -2.87 2.13
N LYS A 155 18.20 -3.14 3.31
CA LYS A 155 18.64 -4.48 3.70
C LYS A 155 17.49 -5.35 4.19
N GLN A 156 16.31 -4.78 4.41
CA GLN A 156 15.15 -5.54 4.86
C GLN A 156 14.67 -6.52 3.80
N THR A 157 14.21 -7.67 4.29
CA THR A 157 13.63 -8.78 3.54
C THR A 157 12.32 -9.19 4.21
N HIS A 158 11.49 -9.99 3.53
CA HIS A 158 10.27 -10.52 4.13
C HIS A 158 10.55 -11.26 5.46
N GLN A 159 11.67 -11.98 5.53
CA GLN A 159 12.07 -12.77 6.69
C GLN A 159 12.59 -11.89 7.84
N SER A 160 13.33 -10.83 7.56
CA SER A 160 13.85 -9.94 8.62
C SER A 160 12.75 -9.15 9.30
N LEU A 161 11.71 -8.74 8.56
CA LEU A 161 10.57 -7.98 9.08
C LEU A 161 9.55 -8.83 9.84
N ARG A 162 9.63 -10.17 9.75
CA ARG A 162 8.67 -11.08 10.39
C ARG A 162 8.52 -10.84 11.89
N LYS A 163 9.64 -10.61 12.59
CA LYS A 163 9.61 -10.40 14.04
C LYS A 163 8.87 -9.11 14.38
N SER A 164 9.21 -8.00 13.72
CA SER A 164 8.54 -6.71 13.92
C SER A 164 7.03 -6.81 13.71
N MET A 165 6.56 -7.50 12.66
CA MET A 165 5.11 -7.68 12.46
C MET A 165 4.41 -8.38 13.63
N VAL A 166 5.09 -9.32 14.29
CA VAL A 166 4.53 -10.00 15.47
C VAL A 166 4.56 -9.08 16.68
N ASP A 167 5.66 -8.34 16.86
CA ASP A 167 5.82 -7.39 17.96
C ASP A 167 4.75 -6.28 17.89
N GLU A 168 4.55 -5.62 16.74
CA GLU A 168 3.51 -4.58 16.60
C GLU A 168 2.09 -5.15 16.77
N THR A 169 1.88 -6.43 16.44
CA THR A 169 0.57 -7.07 16.71
C THR A 169 0.31 -7.15 18.22
N TYR A 170 1.34 -7.39 19.03
CA TYR A 170 1.20 -7.42 20.48
C TYR A 170 1.02 -6.02 21.06
N GLU A 171 1.73 -5.01 20.57
CA GLU A 171 1.54 -3.63 21.01
C GLU A 171 0.12 -3.12 20.68
N ILE A 172 -0.42 -3.48 19.51
CA ILE A 172 -1.84 -3.23 19.17
C ILE A 172 -2.78 -3.89 20.19
N VAL A 173 -2.53 -5.15 20.57
CA VAL A 173 -3.36 -5.86 21.56
C VAL A 173 -3.27 -5.16 22.92
N ASP A 174 -2.08 -4.78 23.36
CA ASP A 174 -1.88 -4.09 24.64
C ASP A 174 -2.55 -2.70 24.64
N ALA A 175 -2.54 -1.98 23.50
CA ALA A 175 -3.26 -0.72 23.34
C ALA A 175 -4.79 -0.90 23.40
N ILE A 176 -5.32 -1.97 22.80
CA ILE A 176 -6.75 -2.32 22.90
C ILE A 176 -7.13 -2.64 24.34
N ASP A 177 -6.36 -3.51 25.01
CA ASP A 177 -6.65 -3.99 26.37
C ASP A 177 -6.53 -2.88 27.43
N SER A 178 -5.64 -1.91 27.20
CA SER A 178 -5.50 -0.72 28.05
C SER A 178 -6.52 0.38 27.74
N GLY A 179 -7.22 0.30 26.60
CA GLY A 179 -8.11 1.36 26.11
C GLY A 179 -7.37 2.63 25.68
N ASP A 180 -6.06 2.56 25.44
CA ASP A 180 -5.26 3.69 24.98
C ASP A 180 -5.43 3.89 23.47
N THR A 181 -6.40 4.73 23.11
CA THR A 181 -6.72 5.01 21.71
C THR A 181 -5.61 5.75 20.97
N ALA A 182 -4.73 6.47 21.68
CA ALA A 182 -3.63 7.19 21.04
C ALA A 182 -2.52 6.20 20.66
N HIS A 183 -2.14 5.33 21.60
CA HIS A 183 -1.20 4.25 21.34
C HIS A 183 -1.73 3.30 20.27
N LEU A 184 -3.02 2.97 20.30
CA LEU A 184 -3.64 2.14 19.25
C LEU A 184 -3.47 2.75 17.85
N ALA A 185 -3.62 4.07 17.71
CA ALA A 185 -3.46 4.73 16.41
C ALA A 185 -2.00 4.72 15.94
N GLU A 186 -1.04 4.86 16.86
CA GLU A 186 0.40 4.77 16.59
C GLU A 186 0.79 3.37 16.09
N GLU A 187 0.41 2.33 16.83
CA GLU A 187 0.76 0.95 16.51
C GLU A 187 0.07 0.43 15.23
N LEU A 188 -1.14 0.91 14.94
CA LEU A 188 -1.77 0.68 13.63
C LEU A 188 -1.00 1.34 12.48
N GLY A 189 -0.37 2.50 12.73
CA GLY A 189 0.52 3.17 11.81
C GLY A 189 1.80 2.36 11.53
N ASP A 190 2.40 1.79 12.57
CA ASP A 190 3.60 0.94 12.45
C ASP A 190 3.30 -0.36 11.72
N MET A 191 2.13 -0.96 11.98
CA MET A 191 1.64 -2.09 11.18
C MET A 191 1.47 -1.73 9.70
N LEU A 192 0.95 -0.54 9.38
CA LEU A 192 0.83 -0.06 8.01
C LEU A 192 2.21 0.13 7.35
N LEU A 193 3.20 0.68 8.07
CA LEU A 193 4.57 0.80 7.59
C LEU A 193 5.14 -0.59 7.22
N LEU A 194 4.96 -1.58 8.09
CA LEU A 194 5.43 -2.93 7.83
C LEU A 194 4.73 -3.56 6.62
N ILE A 195 3.42 -3.39 6.46
CA ILE A 195 2.69 -3.85 5.26
C ILE A 195 3.25 -3.20 3.99
N MET A 196 3.50 -1.89 4.02
CA MET A 196 4.07 -1.16 2.88
C MET A 196 5.49 -1.62 2.55
N MET A 197 6.34 -1.84 3.55
CA MET A 197 7.69 -2.39 3.36
C MET A 197 7.63 -3.78 2.71
N GLN A 198 6.73 -4.65 3.15
CA GLN A 198 6.55 -5.98 2.53
C GLN A 198 6.11 -5.85 1.06
N ALA A 199 5.13 -4.99 0.76
CA ALA A 199 4.67 -4.77 -0.60
C ALA A 199 5.76 -4.17 -1.50
N GLN A 200 6.56 -3.24 -0.97
CA GLN A 200 7.67 -2.64 -1.71
C GLN A 200 8.77 -3.67 -2.03
N ILE A 201 9.14 -4.53 -1.07
CA ILE A 201 10.10 -5.63 -1.29
C ILE A 201 9.59 -6.58 -2.39
N ALA A 202 8.32 -6.94 -2.36
CA ALA A 202 7.70 -7.81 -3.38
C ALA A 202 7.66 -7.15 -4.76
N HIS A 203 7.37 -5.84 -4.81
CA HIS A 203 7.34 -5.06 -6.04
C HIS A 203 8.72 -4.98 -6.71
N GLU A 204 9.77 -4.72 -5.91
CA GLU A 204 11.17 -4.73 -6.35
C GLU A 204 11.57 -6.10 -6.94
N ALA A 205 11.07 -7.20 -6.34
CA ALA A 205 11.26 -8.55 -6.84
C ALA A 205 10.38 -8.90 -8.06
N GLY A 206 9.37 -8.07 -8.39
CA GLY A 206 8.44 -8.30 -9.48
C GLY A 206 7.35 -9.32 -9.19
N GLU A 207 7.01 -9.52 -7.92
CA GLU A 207 6.07 -10.54 -7.47
C GLU A 207 4.63 -10.00 -7.40
N PHE A 208 4.41 -8.93 -6.63
CA PHE A 208 3.12 -8.24 -6.49
C PHE A 208 3.32 -6.80 -6.01
N SER A 209 2.30 -5.95 -6.19
CA SER A 209 2.29 -4.57 -5.67
C SER A 209 1.29 -4.37 -4.53
N ILE A 210 1.30 -3.20 -3.87
CA ILE A 210 0.30 -2.86 -2.85
C ILE A 210 -1.13 -2.79 -3.44
N GLU A 211 -1.26 -2.41 -4.71
CA GLU A 211 -2.55 -2.41 -5.43
C GLU A 211 -3.11 -3.83 -5.57
N ASP A 212 -2.24 -4.83 -5.75
CA ASP A 212 -2.68 -6.24 -5.77
C ASP A 212 -3.18 -6.68 -4.39
N VAL A 213 -2.53 -6.22 -3.31
CA VAL A 213 -2.98 -6.44 -1.93
C VAL A 213 -4.37 -5.81 -1.72
N TYR A 214 -4.55 -4.54 -2.07
CA TYR A 214 -5.84 -3.84 -1.97
C TYR A 214 -6.93 -4.51 -2.80
N ARG A 215 -6.63 -4.86 -4.06
CA ARG A 215 -7.58 -5.56 -4.95
C ARG A 215 -7.96 -6.92 -4.37
N GLY A 216 -6.98 -7.66 -3.87
CA GLY A 216 -7.17 -8.98 -3.27
C GLY A 216 -8.10 -8.92 -2.05
N ILE A 217 -7.85 -8.01 -1.11
CA ILE A 217 -8.68 -7.87 0.08
C ILE A 217 -10.08 -7.31 -0.25
N ALA A 218 -10.18 -6.31 -1.13
CA ALA A 218 -11.47 -5.73 -1.50
C ALA A 218 -12.38 -6.76 -2.18
N ALA A 219 -11.89 -7.47 -3.19
CA ALA A 219 -12.66 -8.51 -3.87
C ALA A 219 -13.08 -9.63 -2.91
N LYS A 220 -12.19 -10.02 -2.00
CA LYS A 220 -12.46 -11.03 -0.98
C LYS A 220 -13.55 -10.59 0.00
N ILE A 221 -13.50 -9.35 0.50
CA ILE A 221 -14.51 -8.83 1.42
C ILE A 221 -15.85 -8.70 0.71
N VAL A 222 -15.92 -8.14 -0.50
CA VAL A 222 -17.16 -8.05 -1.26
C VAL A 222 -17.76 -9.44 -1.51
N GLY A 223 -16.95 -10.41 -1.94
CA GLY A 223 -17.40 -11.78 -2.19
C GLY A 223 -17.87 -12.54 -0.95
N ARG A 224 -17.40 -12.18 0.25
CA ARG A 224 -17.78 -12.79 1.53
C ARG A 224 -19.00 -12.15 2.19
N HIS A 225 -19.46 -11.01 1.70
CA HIS A 225 -20.61 -10.29 2.22
C HIS A 225 -21.69 -10.10 1.15
N PRO A 226 -22.20 -11.19 0.54
CA PRO A 226 -23.29 -11.08 -0.44
C PRO A 226 -24.60 -10.55 0.17
N HIS A 227 -24.70 -10.50 1.50
CA HIS A 227 -25.82 -9.89 2.21
C HIS A 227 -25.68 -8.37 2.38
N VAL A 228 -24.48 -7.82 2.19
CA VAL A 228 -24.25 -6.37 2.16
C VAL A 228 -24.19 -5.87 0.71
N PHE A 229 -23.52 -6.62 -0.17
CA PHE A 229 -23.20 -6.18 -1.54
C PHE A 229 -23.97 -6.93 -2.64
N GLY A 230 -24.94 -7.77 -2.27
CA GLY A 230 -25.78 -8.54 -3.19
C GLY A 230 -27.17 -8.79 -2.60
N ASP A 231 -27.80 -9.90 -3.01
CA ASP A 231 -29.20 -10.19 -2.68
C ASP A 231 -29.39 -11.22 -1.56
N ALA A 232 -28.30 -11.70 -0.93
CA ALA A 232 -28.44 -12.68 0.13
C ALA A 232 -29.08 -12.05 1.37
N VAL A 233 -29.98 -12.77 2.03
CA VAL A 233 -30.58 -12.32 3.29
C VAL A 233 -29.93 -13.10 4.44
N VAL A 234 -29.58 -12.37 5.49
CA VAL A 234 -29.01 -12.91 6.72
C VAL A 234 -29.88 -12.41 7.88
N ASP A 235 -30.44 -13.34 8.64
CA ASP A 235 -31.25 -13.02 9.82
C ASP A 235 -30.53 -13.36 11.12
N THR A 236 -29.55 -14.27 11.09
CA THR A 236 -28.82 -14.74 12.27
C THR A 236 -27.30 -14.79 12.09
N GLU A 237 -26.56 -14.78 13.20
CA GLU A 237 -25.10 -15.02 13.19
C GLU A 237 -24.71 -16.41 12.63
N ALA A 238 -25.60 -17.40 12.76
CA ALA A 238 -25.38 -18.72 12.20
C ALA A 238 -25.40 -18.69 10.66
N ASP A 239 -26.31 -17.91 10.07
CA ASP A 239 -26.40 -17.72 8.61
C ASP A 239 -25.12 -17.04 8.07
N LEU A 240 -24.60 -16.05 8.81
CA LEU A 240 -23.31 -15.40 8.51
C LEU A 240 -22.15 -16.39 8.47
N SER A 241 -22.04 -17.25 9.50
CA SER A 241 -20.97 -18.25 9.60
C SER A 241 -21.02 -19.26 8.44
N GLY A 242 -22.23 -19.67 8.03
CA GLY A 242 -22.47 -20.53 6.87
C GLY A 242 -21.98 -19.90 5.57
N ILE A 243 -22.42 -18.67 5.29
CA ILE A 243 -22.00 -17.91 4.10
C ILE A 243 -20.48 -17.73 4.05
N TRP A 244 -19.85 -17.41 5.18
CA TRP A 244 -18.40 -17.23 5.27
C TRP A 244 -17.63 -18.53 4.99
N SER A 245 -18.13 -19.64 5.52
CA SER A 245 -17.53 -20.97 5.32
C SER A 245 -17.62 -21.41 3.86
N GLU A 246 -18.77 -21.20 3.22
CA GLU A 246 -18.96 -21.49 1.80
C GLU A 246 -18.08 -20.63 0.89
N ALA A 247 -18.02 -19.32 1.15
CA ALA A 247 -17.15 -18.41 0.40
C ALA A 247 -15.68 -18.83 0.50
N LYS A 248 -15.23 -19.18 1.72
CA LYS A 248 -13.87 -19.69 1.96
C LYS A 248 -13.60 -21.03 1.25
N ALA A 249 -14.59 -21.92 1.17
CA ALA A 249 -14.47 -23.18 0.45
C ALA A 249 -14.35 -22.97 -1.07
N LYS A 250 -15.15 -22.07 -1.65
CA LYS A 250 -15.07 -21.70 -3.07
C LYS A 250 -13.71 -21.08 -3.42
N GLU A 251 -13.19 -20.18 -2.58
CA GLU A 251 -11.84 -19.60 -2.75
C GLU A 251 -10.73 -20.67 -2.78
N LYS A 252 -10.81 -21.67 -1.88
CA LYS A 252 -9.86 -22.80 -1.86
C LYS A 252 -9.95 -23.67 -3.11
N ALA A 253 -11.15 -23.89 -3.63
CA ALA A 253 -11.34 -24.67 -4.85
C ALA A 253 -10.72 -23.98 -6.09
N VAL A 254 -10.71 -22.65 -6.12
CA VAL A 254 -10.13 -21.85 -7.22
C VAL A 254 -8.61 -21.68 -7.08
N THR A 255 -8.11 -21.42 -5.87
CA THR A 255 -6.68 -21.07 -5.66
C THR A 255 -5.80 -22.24 -5.21
N GLY A 256 -6.40 -23.41 -4.94
CA GLY A 256 -5.74 -24.55 -4.32
C GLY A 256 -5.44 -24.32 -2.83
N ASP A 257 -5.13 -25.39 -2.09
CA ASP A 257 -4.61 -25.25 -0.73
C ASP A 257 -3.15 -24.81 -0.81
N ARG A 258 -2.92 -23.51 -0.72
CA ARG A 258 -1.57 -22.95 -0.60
C ARG A 258 -1.03 -23.35 0.78
N GLY A 259 -0.10 -24.31 0.78
CA GLY A 259 0.37 -25.06 1.95
C GLY A 259 1.02 -24.22 3.07
N GLY A 260 1.43 -24.91 4.14
CA GLY A 260 1.98 -24.33 5.37
C GLY A 260 1.15 -24.59 6.64
N LYS A 261 0.22 -25.54 6.58
CA LYS A 261 -0.60 -25.97 7.71
C LYS A 261 -0.15 -27.34 8.19
N ASP A 262 -0.24 -27.58 9.49
CA ASP A 262 -0.01 -28.89 10.08
C ASP A 262 -1.23 -29.81 9.86
N ILE A 263 -1.18 -31.03 10.37
CA ILE A 263 -2.25 -32.05 10.28
C ILE A 263 -3.61 -31.58 10.79
N ASP A 264 -3.65 -30.53 11.61
CA ASP A 264 -4.84 -29.91 12.18
C ASP A 264 -5.36 -28.70 11.37
N GLY A 265 -4.70 -28.37 10.27
CA GLY A 265 -5.08 -27.29 9.37
C GLY A 265 -4.71 -25.89 9.88
N GLU A 266 -3.92 -25.77 10.95
CA GLU A 266 -3.43 -24.50 11.49
C GLU A 266 -1.99 -24.20 11.04
N PRO A 267 -1.59 -22.91 10.95
CA PRO A 267 -0.22 -22.53 10.58
C PRO A 267 0.84 -23.05 11.56
N PHE A 268 1.97 -23.55 11.05
CA PHE A 268 3.09 -24.02 11.89
C PHE A 268 3.68 -22.93 12.80
N SER A 269 3.65 -21.66 12.36
CA SER A 269 4.22 -20.53 13.09
C SER A 269 3.31 -20.01 14.21
N MET A 270 2.10 -20.55 14.36
CA MET A 270 1.15 -20.12 15.40
C MET A 270 1.67 -20.53 16.78
N PRO A 271 1.59 -19.64 17.80
CA PRO A 271 1.90 -20.02 19.17
C PRO A 271 1.11 -21.25 19.61
N ALA A 272 1.76 -22.13 20.38
CA ALA A 272 1.19 -23.43 20.73
C ALA A 272 -0.15 -23.34 21.45
N LEU A 273 -0.31 -22.35 22.34
CA LEU A 273 -1.55 -22.15 23.11
C LEU A 273 -2.70 -21.72 22.20
N GLU A 274 -2.49 -20.72 21.34
CA GLU A 274 -3.48 -20.27 20.35
C GLU A 274 -3.83 -21.39 19.37
N ARG A 275 -2.83 -22.13 18.90
CA ARG A 275 -3.06 -23.30 18.05
C ARG A 275 -3.93 -24.34 18.74
N ALA A 276 -3.63 -24.67 19.99
CA ALA A 276 -4.45 -25.58 20.78
C ALA A 276 -5.89 -25.06 20.94
N THR A 277 -6.07 -23.78 21.25
CA THR A 277 -7.38 -23.13 21.36
C THR A 277 -8.23 -23.33 20.10
N ARG A 278 -7.67 -23.05 18.91
CA ARG A 278 -8.39 -23.18 17.64
C ARG A 278 -8.71 -24.62 17.28
N VAL A 279 -7.77 -25.54 17.53
CA VAL A 279 -7.97 -26.97 17.27
C VAL A 279 -9.06 -27.51 18.19
N LEU A 280 -9.03 -27.18 19.48
CA LEU A 280 -10.01 -27.64 20.48
C LEU A 280 -11.42 -27.11 20.23
N LYS A 281 -11.57 -25.89 19.68
CA LYS A 281 -12.87 -25.36 19.24
C LYS A 281 -13.50 -26.18 18.11
N LYS A 282 -12.68 -26.78 17.22
CA LYS A 282 -13.16 -27.63 16.11
C LYS A 282 -13.31 -29.09 16.52
N HIS A 283 -12.38 -29.56 17.33
CA HIS A 283 -12.22 -30.94 17.75
C HIS A 283 -12.01 -30.97 19.26
N PRO A 284 -13.12 -30.91 20.04
CA PRO A 284 -13.02 -31.02 21.49
C PRO A 284 -12.28 -32.29 21.87
N VAL A 285 -11.24 -32.17 22.70
CA VAL A 285 -10.47 -33.34 23.16
C VAL A 285 -11.38 -34.22 24.02
N VAL A 286 -11.41 -35.50 23.68
CA VAL A 286 -11.90 -36.55 24.58
C VAL A 286 -10.79 -36.77 25.60
N VAL A 287 -10.99 -36.26 26.82
CA VAL A 287 -10.00 -36.40 27.88
C VAL A 287 -9.96 -37.85 28.34
N ASP A 288 -8.79 -38.47 28.16
CA ASP A 288 -8.48 -39.84 28.59
C ASP A 288 -7.23 -39.86 29.49
N ASP A 289 -6.77 -41.06 29.84
CA ASP A 289 -5.61 -41.27 30.71
C ASP A 289 -4.30 -40.78 30.08
N ASP A 290 -4.21 -40.79 28.75
CA ASP A 290 -3.02 -40.37 27.99
C ASP A 290 -2.96 -38.85 27.75
N THR A 291 -4.05 -38.13 28.03
CA THR A 291 -4.12 -36.67 27.85
C THR A 291 -3.19 -35.95 28.84
N THR A 292 -2.39 -35.01 28.37
CA THR A 292 -1.51 -34.22 29.25
C THR A 292 -2.28 -33.21 30.09
N GLU A 293 -1.79 -32.89 31.28
CA GLU A 293 -2.47 -31.95 32.19
C GLU A 293 -2.64 -30.55 31.58
N LEU A 294 -1.63 -30.07 30.85
CA LEU A 294 -1.72 -28.80 30.14
C LEU A 294 -2.88 -28.81 29.14
N LEU A 295 -3.02 -29.88 28.35
CA LEU A 295 -4.10 -29.98 27.38
C LEU A 295 -5.48 -30.07 28.05
N ARG A 296 -5.58 -30.72 29.21
CA ARG A 296 -6.82 -30.73 30.02
C ARG A 296 -7.22 -29.33 30.48
N LEU A 297 -6.28 -28.54 30.99
CA LEU A 297 -6.53 -27.17 31.45
C LEU A 297 -6.98 -26.27 30.30
N VAL A 298 -6.26 -26.31 29.17
CA VAL A 298 -6.62 -25.54 27.97
C VAL A 298 -8.01 -25.95 27.46
N SER A 299 -8.29 -27.25 27.34
CA SER A 299 -9.60 -27.77 26.92
C SER A 299 -10.74 -27.27 27.81
N LYS A 300 -10.53 -27.22 29.13
CA LYS A 300 -11.52 -26.72 30.08
C LYS A 300 -11.83 -25.22 29.88
N ILE A 301 -10.81 -24.39 29.67
CA ILE A 301 -10.98 -22.94 29.44
C ILE A 301 -11.65 -22.70 28.08
N VAL A 302 -11.24 -23.43 27.03
CA VAL A 302 -11.91 -23.33 25.73
C VAL A 302 -13.38 -23.72 25.82
N ALA A 303 -13.71 -24.75 26.61
CA ALA A 303 -15.08 -25.19 26.83
C ALA A 303 -15.94 -24.18 27.64
N SER A 304 -15.33 -23.30 28.45
CA SER A 304 -16.05 -22.18 29.09
C SER A 304 -16.30 -21.00 28.16
N GLY A 305 -15.76 -21.03 26.94
CA GLY A 305 -15.88 -19.95 25.96
C GLY A 305 -14.84 -18.85 26.11
N GLU A 306 -13.89 -19.01 27.03
CA GLU A 306 -12.81 -18.07 27.28
C GLU A 306 -11.60 -18.34 26.36
N ASP A 307 -10.72 -17.34 26.21
CA ASP A 307 -9.44 -17.49 25.55
C ASP A 307 -8.34 -17.85 26.57
N PRO A 308 -7.75 -19.05 26.51
CA PRO A 308 -6.67 -19.48 27.40
C PRO A 308 -5.48 -18.52 27.46
N ASP A 309 -5.14 -17.86 26.35
CA ASP A 309 -4.01 -16.94 26.30
C ASP A 309 -4.30 -15.65 27.09
N ALA A 310 -5.48 -15.05 26.85
CA ALA A 310 -5.95 -13.89 27.60
C ALA A 310 -6.09 -14.19 29.11
N VAL A 311 -6.69 -15.33 29.47
CA VAL A 311 -6.83 -15.77 30.88
C VAL A 311 -5.46 -15.89 31.54
N LEU A 312 -4.50 -16.53 30.88
CA LEU A 312 -3.16 -16.72 31.42
C LEU A 312 -2.41 -15.38 31.57
N ARG A 313 -2.51 -14.49 30.58
CA ARG A 313 -1.91 -13.13 30.64
C ARG A 313 -2.46 -12.33 31.81
N GLN A 314 -3.78 -12.28 31.96
CA GLN A 314 -4.41 -11.57 33.06
C GLN A 314 -3.99 -12.13 34.42
N GLN A 315 -4.05 -13.46 34.59
CA GLN A 315 -3.65 -14.10 35.84
C GLN A 315 -2.18 -13.89 36.17
N LEU A 316 -1.29 -13.92 35.17
CA LEU A 316 0.12 -13.61 35.34
C LEU A 316 0.33 -12.16 35.80
N ARG A 317 -0.35 -11.20 35.15
CA ARG A 317 -0.29 -9.77 35.52
C ARG A 317 -0.74 -9.56 36.97
N GLU A 318 -1.87 -10.14 37.36
CA GLU A 318 -2.39 -10.09 38.73
C GLU A 318 -1.46 -10.77 39.75
N HIS A 319 -0.78 -11.85 39.36
CA HIS A 319 0.18 -12.54 40.21
C HIS A 319 1.43 -11.70 40.47
N VAL A 320 2.02 -11.11 39.43
CA VAL A 320 3.19 -10.23 39.53
C VAL A 320 2.86 -8.97 40.34
N ALA A 321 1.69 -8.37 40.10
CA ALA A 321 1.25 -7.20 40.85
C ALA A 321 1.08 -7.46 42.35
N ARG A 322 0.71 -8.69 42.76
CA ARG A 322 0.62 -9.07 44.18
C ARG A 322 1.96 -9.27 44.87
N GLN A 323 3.03 -9.45 44.10
CA GLN A 323 4.39 -9.64 44.62
C GLN A 323 5.22 -8.35 44.65
N SER A 324 4.71 -7.28 44.03
CA SER A 324 5.33 -5.95 43.97
C SER A 324 4.80 -5.04 45.08
#